data_AF-X1FJE1-F1
#
_entry.id   AF-X1FJE1-F1
#
_cell.length_a   1.000
_cell.length_b   1.000
_cell.length_c   1.000
_cell.angle_alpha   90.00
_cell.angle_beta   90.00
_cell.angle_gamma   90.00
#
_symmetry.space_group_name_H-M   'P 1'
#
loop_
_entity.id
_entity.type
_entity.pdbx_description
1 polymer ?
#
loop_
_entity_poly.entity_id
_entity_poly.type
_entity_poly.pdbx_seq_one_letter_code
_entity_poly.pdbx_strand_id
1 'polypeptide(L)'
;MSDKKKELISKLEEALKQEIAFDQITSQVKELKISFVELVKTENEKLLKEKGVDTNDEEGIKVPHDEMDSRFSELMTDFNQMKKKWDELQAGEMKQNLDTKKQILAKLEVLVEEEQHIGHAFEKFNELKEKWRVTGVVPSTDYKEIQREYSHLIERFFYQINIYKTLKEYDLKKNLQLKLELTEKVKALMDKESLKEIHDLIGSYVKDWDNI
;
A
#
# COMPACT_ATOMS: atom_id res chain seq x y z
N MET A 1 18.57 -12.49 46.07
CA MET A 1 17.19 -12.09 45.73
C MET A 1 17.24 -10.74 45.01
N SER A 2 17.78 -9.68 45.63
CA SER A 2 17.96 -8.34 45.02
C SER A 2 18.76 -8.27 43.69
N ASP A 3 19.81 -9.08 43.49
CA ASP A 3 20.69 -8.95 42.32
C ASP A 3 20.01 -9.22 40.97
N LYS A 4 19.06 -10.16 40.91
CA LYS A 4 18.34 -10.49 39.67
C LYS A 4 17.34 -9.39 39.28
N LYS A 5 16.65 -8.77 40.26
CA LYS A 5 15.79 -7.61 40.00
C LYS A 5 16.64 -6.46 39.44
N LYS A 6 17.79 -6.20 40.05
CA LYS A 6 18.73 -5.17 39.61
C LYS A 6 19.26 -5.42 38.18
N GLU A 7 19.58 -6.66 37.84
CA GLU A 7 19.98 -7.05 36.48
C GLU A 7 18.88 -6.79 35.46
N LEU A 8 17.63 -7.19 35.74
CA LEU A 8 16.50 -6.96 34.84
C LEU A 8 16.19 -5.47 34.66
N ILE A 9 16.30 -4.67 35.73
CA ILE A 9 16.17 -3.21 35.67
C ILE A 9 17.28 -2.60 34.79
N SER A 10 18.54 -3.02 34.97
CA SER A 10 19.65 -2.55 34.14
C SER A 10 19.42 -2.87 32.65
N LYS A 11 18.95 -4.09 32.35
CA LYS A 11 18.61 -4.51 30.99
C LYS A 11 17.45 -3.69 30.39
N LEU A 12 16.45 -3.35 31.21
CA LEU A 12 15.35 -2.49 30.79
C LEU A 12 15.85 -1.08 30.48
N GLU A 13 16.70 -0.50 31.35
CA GLU A 13 17.31 0.81 31.11
C GLU A 13 18.17 0.83 29.84
N GLU A 14 18.94 -0.23 29.59
CA GLU A 14 19.72 -0.39 28.37
C GLU A 14 18.82 -0.49 27.14
N ALA A 15 17.78 -1.33 27.18
CA ALA A 15 16.83 -1.49 26.07
C ALA A 15 16.15 -0.17 25.69
N LEU A 16 15.80 0.67 26.68
CA LEU A 16 15.18 1.98 26.43
C LEU A 16 16.14 3.02 25.84
N LYS A 17 17.46 2.81 25.94
CA LYS A 17 18.50 3.71 25.39
C LYS A 17 19.03 3.25 24.02
N GLN A 18 18.63 2.08 23.55
CA GLN A 18 19.09 1.56 22.26
C GLN A 18 18.52 2.38 21.09
N GLU A 19 19.36 2.70 20.12
CA GLU A 19 18.96 3.34 18.86
C GLU A 19 18.58 2.29 17.81
N ILE A 20 17.57 1.47 18.11
CA ILE A 20 17.05 0.44 17.22
C ILE A 20 15.57 0.68 16.89
N ALA A 21 15.00 -0.15 16.01
CA ALA A 21 13.58 -0.03 15.66
C ALA A 21 12.69 -0.18 16.91
N PHE A 22 11.69 0.70 17.04
CA PHE A 22 10.85 0.75 18.23
C PHE A 22 10.05 -0.54 18.49
N ASP A 23 9.73 -1.30 17.44
CA ASP A 23 9.13 -2.63 17.56
C ASP A 23 10.08 -3.64 18.25
N GLN A 24 11.38 -3.54 18.00
CA GLN A 24 12.38 -4.38 18.65
C GLN A 24 12.52 -4.01 20.14
N ILE A 25 12.54 -2.71 20.46
CA ILE A 25 12.50 -2.22 21.86
C ILE A 25 11.23 -2.76 22.55
N THR A 26 10.07 -2.65 21.88
CA THR A 26 8.80 -3.14 22.41
C THR A 26 8.83 -4.65 22.69
N SER A 27 9.47 -5.45 21.84
CA SER A 27 9.64 -6.89 22.06
C SER A 27 10.53 -7.17 23.29
N GLN A 28 11.70 -6.53 23.38
CA GLN A 28 12.62 -6.69 24.51
C GLN A 28 11.94 -6.30 25.83
N VAL A 29 11.26 -5.15 25.87
CA VAL A 29 10.55 -4.68 27.08
C VAL A 29 9.45 -5.64 27.50
N LYS A 30 8.73 -6.26 26.56
CA LYS A 30 7.72 -7.29 26.87
C LYS A 30 8.35 -8.52 27.52
N GLU A 31 9.45 -9.03 26.97
CA GLU A 31 10.17 -10.17 27.54
C GLU A 31 10.70 -9.88 28.94
N LEU A 32 11.35 -8.72 29.11
CA LEU A 32 11.85 -8.27 30.42
C LEU A 32 10.72 -8.09 31.44
N LYS A 33 9.56 -7.58 31.01
CA LYS A 33 8.36 -7.46 31.86
C LYS A 33 7.85 -8.83 32.31
N ILE A 34 7.77 -9.80 31.42
CA ILE A 34 7.36 -11.17 31.77
C ILE A 34 8.33 -11.74 32.81
N SER A 35 9.64 -11.67 32.54
CA SER A 35 10.67 -12.17 33.46
C SER A 35 10.65 -11.47 34.83
N PHE A 36 10.42 -10.15 34.86
CA PHE A 36 10.35 -9.40 36.11
C PHE A 36 9.11 -9.78 36.94
N VAL A 37 7.95 -9.89 36.30
CA VAL A 37 6.71 -10.29 36.98
C VAL A 37 6.81 -11.72 37.53
N GLU A 38 7.36 -12.66 36.77
CA GLU A 38 7.60 -14.04 37.22
C GLU A 38 8.58 -14.10 38.39
N LEU A 39 9.66 -13.31 38.34
CA LEU A 39 10.64 -13.21 39.41
C LEU A 39 9.97 -12.68 40.70
N VAL A 40 9.28 -11.55 40.62
CA VAL A 40 8.56 -10.95 41.75
C VAL A 40 7.56 -11.94 42.35
N LYS A 41 6.76 -12.61 41.52
CA LYS A 41 5.82 -13.65 41.97
C LYS A 41 6.55 -14.76 42.75
N THR A 42 7.63 -15.30 42.20
CA THR A 42 8.40 -16.38 42.82
C THR A 42 9.04 -15.96 44.15
N GLU A 43 9.56 -14.74 44.22
CA GLU A 43 10.16 -14.20 45.44
C GLU A 43 9.11 -13.99 46.54
N ASN A 44 7.93 -13.49 46.17
CA ASN A 44 6.82 -13.29 47.08
C ASN A 44 6.25 -14.61 47.61
N GLU A 45 6.08 -15.63 46.75
CA GLU A 45 5.67 -16.97 47.17
C GLU A 45 6.65 -17.60 48.17
N LYS A 46 7.97 -17.43 47.95
CA LYS A 46 8.99 -17.91 48.89
C LYS A 46 8.90 -17.18 50.22
N LEU A 47 8.76 -15.86 50.19
CA LEU A 47 8.67 -15.05 51.41
C LEU A 47 7.43 -15.41 52.25
N LEU A 48 6.29 -15.69 51.61
CA LEU A 48 5.07 -16.12 52.30
C LEU A 48 5.23 -17.49 52.96
N LYS A 49 5.84 -18.44 52.25
CA LYS A 49 6.18 -19.77 52.80
C LYS A 49 7.13 -19.68 54.00
N GLU A 50 8.17 -18.85 53.92
CA GLU A 50 9.12 -18.63 55.02
C GLU A 50 8.46 -17.99 56.25
N LYS A 51 7.47 -17.12 56.05
CA LYS A 51 6.69 -16.50 57.13
C LYS A 51 5.61 -17.42 57.71
N GLY A 52 5.47 -18.65 57.22
CA GLY A 52 4.46 -19.60 57.69
C GLY A 52 3.03 -19.18 57.34
N VAL A 53 2.84 -18.33 56.33
CA VAL A 53 1.53 -17.91 55.83
C VAL A 53 1.06 -18.95 54.81
N ASP A 54 -0.08 -19.60 55.08
CA ASP A 54 -0.69 -20.50 54.10
C ASP A 54 -1.23 -19.67 52.94
N THR A 55 -0.76 -19.96 51.72
CA THR A 55 -1.12 -19.23 50.50
C THR A 55 -2.56 -19.50 50.04
N ASN A 56 -3.30 -20.38 50.73
CA ASN A 56 -4.70 -20.69 50.45
C ASN A 56 -5.71 -19.71 51.11
N ASP A 57 -5.29 -18.86 52.05
CA ASP A 57 -6.12 -17.79 52.61
C ASP A 57 -5.95 -16.51 51.77
N GLU A 58 -6.83 -16.34 50.78
CA GLU A 58 -6.71 -15.30 49.73
C GLU A 58 -6.99 -13.86 50.20
N GLU A 59 -7.53 -13.65 51.40
CA GLU A 59 -7.97 -12.32 51.83
C GLU A 59 -6.91 -11.58 52.66
N GLY A 60 -6.15 -10.71 51.98
CA GLY A 60 -5.44 -9.60 52.62
C GLY A 60 -3.92 -9.69 52.71
N ILE A 61 -3.28 -10.63 52.01
CA ILE A 61 -1.82 -10.71 51.95
C ILE A 61 -1.25 -9.46 51.25
N LYS A 62 -0.77 -8.49 52.04
CA LYS A 62 0.03 -7.36 51.55
C LYS A 62 1.42 -7.86 51.19
N VAL A 63 1.58 -8.17 49.91
CA VAL A 63 2.87 -8.51 49.32
C VAL A 63 3.80 -7.28 49.40
N PRO A 64 5.04 -7.42 49.89
CA PRO A 64 5.97 -6.29 49.96
C PRO A 64 6.27 -5.74 48.57
N HIS A 65 6.20 -4.42 48.44
CA HIS A 65 6.65 -3.67 47.27
C HIS A 65 7.94 -2.96 47.66
N ASP A 66 9.04 -3.26 46.99
CA ASP A 66 10.36 -2.70 47.30
C ASP A 66 10.75 -1.56 46.32
N GLU A 67 11.88 -0.90 46.60
CA GLU A 67 12.40 0.19 45.77
C GLU A 67 12.71 -0.27 44.33
N MET A 68 13.05 -1.54 44.13
CA MET A 68 13.33 -2.09 42.80
C MET A 68 12.03 -2.25 42.00
N ASP A 69 10.94 -2.65 42.66
CA ASP A 69 9.60 -2.70 42.06
C ASP A 69 9.11 -1.29 41.68
N SER A 70 9.37 -0.29 42.53
CA SER A 70 9.09 1.12 42.22
C SER A 70 9.89 1.59 41.01
N ARG A 71 11.20 1.30 40.98
CA ARG A 71 12.08 1.67 39.86
C ARG A 71 11.67 1.02 38.54
N PHE A 72 11.31 -0.26 38.57
CA PHE A 72 10.80 -0.96 37.39
C PHE A 72 9.49 -0.34 36.89
N SER A 73 8.59 0.03 37.81
CA SER A 73 7.33 0.70 37.49
C SER A 73 7.56 2.05 36.79
N GLU A 74 8.49 2.87 37.30
CA GLU A 74 8.88 4.14 36.67
C GLU A 74 9.35 3.95 35.22
N LEU A 75 10.28 3.01 34.99
CA LEU A 75 10.79 2.70 33.65
C LEU A 75 9.68 2.19 32.72
N MET A 76 8.73 1.43 33.25
CA MET A 76 7.57 0.98 32.48
C MET A 76 6.63 2.14 32.16
N THR A 77 6.46 3.11 33.06
CA THR A 77 5.73 4.36 32.77
C THR A 77 6.40 5.13 31.63
N ASP A 78 7.72 5.29 31.67
CA ASP A 78 8.48 5.96 30.59
C ASP A 78 8.31 5.23 29.25
N PHE A 79 8.46 3.90 29.25
CA PHE A 79 8.22 3.08 28.07
C PHE A 79 6.79 3.24 27.53
N ASN A 80 5.77 3.24 28.39
CA ASN A 80 4.38 3.40 27.97
C ASN A 80 4.14 4.78 27.33
N GLN A 81 4.79 5.83 27.84
CA GLN A 81 4.73 7.17 27.24
C GLN A 81 5.41 7.18 25.85
N MET A 82 6.56 6.54 25.71
CA MET A 82 7.23 6.38 24.41
C MET A 82 6.37 5.59 23.43
N LYS A 83 5.77 4.50 23.90
CA LYS A 83 4.88 3.64 23.10
C LYS A 83 3.66 4.42 22.60
N LYS A 84 3.02 5.18 23.48
CA LYS A 84 1.89 6.04 23.11
C LYS A 84 2.26 7.05 22.00
N LYS A 85 3.39 7.76 22.15
CA LYS A 85 3.87 8.71 21.14
C LYS A 85 4.16 8.01 19.80
N TRP A 86 4.77 6.83 19.85
CA TRP A 86 5.05 6.06 18.65
C TRP A 86 3.76 5.58 17.96
N ASP A 87 2.78 5.08 18.73
CA ASP A 87 1.48 4.67 18.19
C ASP A 87 0.72 5.85 17.56
N GLU A 88 0.77 7.03 18.19
CA GLU A 88 0.21 8.27 17.63
C GLU A 88 0.89 8.68 16.31
N LEU A 89 2.23 8.57 16.24
CA LEU A 89 2.99 8.84 15.01
C LEU A 89 2.60 7.86 13.90
N GLN A 90 2.59 6.56 14.19
CA GLN A 90 2.20 5.53 13.22
C GLN A 90 0.76 5.71 12.73
N ALA A 91 -0.17 6.05 13.62
CA ALA A 91 -1.54 6.36 13.23
C ALA A 91 -1.61 7.60 12.30
N GLY A 92 -0.80 8.62 12.59
CA GLY A 92 -0.65 9.80 11.73
C GLY A 92 -0.13 9.46 10.33
N GLU A 93 0.96 8.68 10.25
CA GLU A 93 1.55 8.21 9.00
C GLU A 93 0.56 7.35 8.19
N MET A 94 -0.12 6.40 8.83
CA MET A 94 -1.15 5.59 8.17
C MET A 94 -2.28 6.44 7.59
N LYS A 95 -2.71 7.50 8.30
CA LYS A 95 -3.73 8.42 7.80
C LYS A 95 -3.24 9.23 6.60
N GLN A 96 -1.99 9.68 6.60
CA GLN A 96 -1.38 10.37 5.45
C GLN A 96 -1.22 9.44 4.24
N ASN A 97 -0.83 8.19 4.48
CA ASN A 97 -0.77 7.16 3.45
C ASN A 97 -2.14 6.90 2.85
N LEU A 98 -3.19 6.82 3.68
CA LEU A 98 -4.57 6.64 3.22
C LEU A 98 -5.01 7.79 2.30
N ASP A 99 -4.76 9.04 2.70
CA ASP A 99 -5.07 10.21 1.86
C ASP A 99 -4.31 10.16 0.53
N THR A 100 -3.02 9.84 0.58
CA THR A 100 -2.19 9.68 -0.62
C THR A 100 -2.73 8.60 -1.55
N LYS A 101 -3.13 7.44 -1.01
CA LYS A 101 -3.74 6.36 -1.80
C LYS A 101 -5.07 6.80 -2.41
N LYS A 102 -5.93 7.50 -1.68
CA LYS A 102 -7.18 8.07 -2.22
C LYS A 102 -6.94 9.06 -3.37
N GLN A 103 -5.92 9.92 -3.24
CA GLN A 103 -5.52 10.82 -4.33
C GLN A 103 -5.01 10.05 -5.57
N ILE A 104 -4.29 8.95 -5.38
CA ILE A 104 -3.84 8.09 -6.48
C ILE A 104 -5.05 7.45 -7.19
N LEU A 105 -6.03 6.94 -6.43
CA LEU A 105 -7.26 6.38 -6.99
C LEU A 105 -8.02 7.40 -7.83
N ALA A 106 -8.23 8.61 -7.30
CA ALA A 106 -8.88 9.68 -8.05
C ALA A 106 -8.14 10.04 -9.36
N LYS A 107 -6.80 10.05 -9.34
CA LYS A 107 -5.99 10.28 -10.55
C LYS A 107 -6.05 9.12 -11.54
N LEU A 108 -6.12 7.88 -11.05
CA LEU A 108 -6.31 6.69 -11.89
C LEU A 108 -7.70 6.70 -12.56
N GLU A 109 -8.74 7.09 -11.83
CA GLU A 109 -10.10 7.25 -12.37
C GLU A 109 -10.12 8.20 -13.57
N VAL A 110 -9.57 9.41 -13.39
CA VAL A 110 -9.44 10.42 -14.46
C VAL A 110 -8.61 9.89 -15.63
N LEU A 111 -7.50 9.21 -15.36
CA LEU A 111 -6.64 8.63 -16.39
C LEU A 111 -7.39 7.61 -17.27
N VAL A 112 -8.24 6.80 -16.66
CA VAL A 112 -9.05 5.79 -17.35
C VAL A 112 -10.13 6.43 -18.24
N GLU A 113 -10.65 7.59 -17.85
CA GLU A 113 -11.75 8.26 -18.55
C GLU A 113 -11.29 9.21 -19.66
N GLU A 114 -10.22 9.97 -19.44
CA GLU A 114 -9.88 11.12 -20.28
C GLU A 114 -8.73 10.88 -21.27
N GLU A 115 -7.85 9.91 -21.03
CA GLU A 115 -6.60 9.79 -21.80
C GLU A 115 -6.77 8.94 -23.07
N GLN A 116 -6.97 9.61 -24.20
CA GLN A 116 -7.10 8.97 -25.53
C GLN A 116 -5.74 8.57 -26.13
N HIS A 117 -4.64 9.15 -25.63
CA HIS A 117 -3.30 8.87 -26.13
C HIS A 117 -2.63 7.75 -25.32
N ILE A 118 -2.65 6.52 -25.88
CA ILE A 118 -2.14 5.30 -25.24
C ILE A 118 -0.74 5.48 -24.63
N GLY A 119 0.20 6.10 -25.36
CA GLY A 119 1.58 6.26 -24.86
C GLY A 119 1.67 7.07 -23.57
N HIS A 120 0.94 8.18 -23.51
CA HIS A 120 0.93 9.09 -22.36
C HIS A 120 0.13 8.48 -21.19
N ALA A 121 -0.91 7.71 -21.51
CA ALA A 121 -1.67 6.93 -20.53
C ALA A 121 -0.77 5.97 -19.75
N PHE A 122 0.12 5.25 -20.45
CA PHE A 122 1.04 4.31 -19.81
C PHE A 122 2.11 4.98 -18.94
N GLU A 123 2.64 6.13 -19.35
CA GLU A 123 3.60 6.89 -18.54
C GLU A 123 2.99 7.32 -17.21
N LYS A 124 1.85 8.02 -17.25
CA LYS A 124 1.11 8.43 -16.05
C LYS A 124 0.69 7.25 -15.18
N PHE A 125 0.24 6.16 -15.81
CA PHE A 125 -0.13 4.94 -15.10
C PHE A 125 1.05 4.37 -14.31
N ASN A 126 2.23 4.30 -14.93
CA ASN A 126 3.44 3.78 -14.27
C ASN A 126 3.89 4.69 -13.11
N GLU A 127 3.79 6.01 -13.26
CA GLU A 127 4.05 6.96 -12.17
C GLU A 127 3.10 6.74 -10.99
N LEU A 128 1.79 6.61 -11.25
CA LEU A 128 0.79 6.37 -10.22
C LEU A 128 0.97 5.01 -9.54
N LYS A 129 1.30 3.97 -10.31
CA LYS A 129 1.60 2.63 -9.82
C LYS A 129 2.84 2.62 -8.92
N GLU A 130 3.90 3.33 -9.31
CA GLU A 130 5.10 3.43 -8.48
C GLU A 130 4.81 4.22 -7.20
N LYS A 131 4.09 5.34 -7.31
CA LYS A 131 3.64 6.11 -6.15
C LYS A 131 2.81 5.25 -5.19
N TRP A 132 1.93 4.39 -5.71
CA TRP A 132 1.15 3.45 -4.92
C TRP A 132 2.04 2.45 -4.17
N ARG A 133 3.04 1.90 -4.86
CA ARG A 133 3.97 0.90 -4.32
C ARG A 133 4.82 1.46 -3.18
N VAL A 134 5.29 2.70 -3.30
CA VAL A 134 6.11 3.34 -2.26
C VAL A 134 5.28 3.94 -1.12
N THR A 135 3.97 4.16 -1.33
CA THR A 135 3.08 4.61 -0.27
C THR A 135 2.88 3.48 0.74
N GLY A 136 3.15 3.79 2.00
CA GLY A 136 3.15 2.82 3.09
C GLY A 136 1.79 2.22 3.41
N VAL A 137 1.75 1.54 4.56
CA VAL A 137 0.54 0.90 5.08
C VAL A 137 -0.55 1.91 5.40
N VAL A 138 -1.81 1.48 5.27
CA VAL A 138 -3.02 2.25 5.59
C VAL A 138 -3.75 1.59 6.76
N PRO A 139 -4.71 2.28 7.40
CA PRO A 139 -5.52 1.66 8.46
C PRO A 139 -6.19 0.38 7.98
N SER A 140 -6.23 -0.63 8.86
CA SER A 140 -6.77 -1.96 8.54
C SER A 140 -8.24 -1.95 8.12
N THR A 141 -9.00 -0.97 8.61
CA THR A 141 -10.39 -0.69 8.27
C THR A 141 -10.58 -0.36 6.79
N ASP A 142 -9.66 0.42 6.22
CA ASP A 142 -9.76 0.95 4.86
C ASP A 142 -9.01 0.09 3.84
N TYR A 143 -8.05 -0.73 4.29
CA TYR A 143 -7.17 -1.50 3.42
C TYR A 143 -7.91 -2.31 2.36
N LYS A 144 -8.97 -3.04 2.75
CA LYS A 144 -9.72 -3.90 1.81
C LYS A 144 -10.44 -3.11 0.73
N GLU A 145 -11.05 -1.98 1.10
CA GLU A 145 -11.78 -1.13 0.17
C GLU A 145 -10.83 -0.47 -0.82
N ILE A 146 -9.78 0.18 -0.31
CA ILE A 146 -8.75 0.86 -1.09
C ILE A 146 -8.06 -0.11 -2.06
N GLN A 147 -7.73 -1.32 -1.62
CA GLN A 147 -7.11 -2.32 -2.48
C GLN A 147 -8.07 -2.82 -3.56
N ARG A 148 -9.35 -3.01 -3.25
CA ARG A 148 -10.36 -3.44 -4.21
C ARG A 148 -10.57 -2.38 -5.30
N GLU A 149 -10.71 -1.12 -4.89
CA GLU A 149 -10.87 0.01 -5.81
C GLU A 149 -9.67 0.17 -6.72
N TYR A 150 -8.45 0.06 -6.16
CA TYR A 150 -7.23 0.04 -6.96
C TYR A 150 -7.25 -1.06 -8.02
N SER A 151 -7.48 -2.31 -7.62
CA SER A 151 -7.52 -3.44 -8.58
C SER A 151 -8.54 -3.21 -9.69
N HIS A 152 -9.74 -2.74 -9.34
CA HIS A 152 -10.79 -2.42 -10.31
C HIS A 152 -10.35 -1.34 -11.31
N LEU A 153 -9.70 -0.27 -10.84
CA LEU A 153 -9.18 0.78 -11.72
C LEU A 153 -8.07 0.28 -12.65
N ILE A 154 -7.18 -0.59 -12.16
CA ILE A 154 -6.16 -1.23 -13.00
C ILE A 154 -6.81 -2.08 -14.10
N GLU A 155 -7.81 -2.91 -13.75
CA GLU A 155 -8.54 -3.73 -14.71
C GLU A 155 -9.25 -2.86 -15.77
N ARG A 156 -9.96 -1.82 -15.33
CA ARG A 156 -10.66 -0.87 -16.21
C ARG A 156 -9.70 -0.13 -17.13
N PHE A 157 -8.52 0.26 -16.64
CA PHE A 157 -7.46 0.88 -17.45
C PHE A 157 -7.05 -0.03 -18.62
N PHE A 158 -6.67 -1.28 -18.34
CA PHE A 158 -6.23 -2.20 -19.39
C PHE A 158 -7.37 -2.59 -20.33
N TYR A 159 -8.59 -2.73 -19.82
CA TYR A 159 -9.77 -2.95 -20.65
C TYR A 159 -9.98 -1.81 -21.66
N GLN A 160 -9.89 -0.57 -21.20
CA GLN A 160 -10.03 0.62 -22.05
C GLN A 160 -8.94 0.70 -23.12
N ILE A 161 -7.68 0.44 -22.73
CA ILE A 161 -6.55 0.37 -23.68
C ILE A 161 -6.79 -0.70 -24.76
N ASN A 162 -7.32 -1.86 -24.37
CA ASN A 162 -7.63 -2.92 -25.32
C ASN A 162 -8.76 -2.53 -26.29
N ILE A 163 -9.78 -1.82 -25.81
CA ILE A 163 -10.83 -1.26 -26.69
C ILE A 163 -10.22 -0.30 -27.70
N TYR A 164 -9.40 0.66 -27.26
CA TYR A 164 -8.76 1.62 -28.15
C TYR A 164 -7.89 0.93 -29.21
N LYS A 165 -7.10 -0.07 -28.79
CA LYS A 165 -6.28 -0.85 -29.72
C LYS A 165 -7.15 -1.59 -30.75
N THR A 166 -8.22 -2.23 -30.31
CA THR A 166 -9.15 -2.97 -31.19
C THR A 166 -9.85 -2.04 -32.18
N LEU A 167 -10.30 -0.86 -31.74
CA LEU A 167 -10.90 0.14 -32.61
C LEU A 167 -9.91 0.64 -33.66
N LYS A 168 -8.68 0.97 -33.23
CA LYS A 168 -7.62 1.40 -34.14
C LYS A 168 -7.27 0.33 -35.17
N GLU A 169 -7.18 -0.94 -34.76
CA GLU A 169 -6.96 -2.06 -35.68
C GLU A 169 -8.11 -2.23 -36.67
N TYR A 170 -9.35 -2.05 -36.22
CA TYR A 170 -10.53 -2.12 -37.08
C TYR A 170 -10.52 -0.99 -38.12
N ASP A 171 -10.26 0.25 -37.71
CA ASP A 171 -10.19 1.41 -38.60
C ASP A 171 -9.07 1.24 -39.64
N LEU A 172 -7.89 0.77 -39.23
CA LEU A 172 -6.79 0.49 -40.15
C LEU A 172 -7.15 -0.60 -41.18
N LYS A 173 -7.84 -1.67 -40.76
CA LYS A 173 -8.33 -2.71 -41.68
C LYS A 173 -9.34 -2.16 -42.67
N LYS A 174 -10.29 -1.34 -42.21
CA LYS A 174 -11.30 -0.70 -43.07
C LYS A 174 -10.64 0.25 -44.07
N ASN A 175 -9.70 1.07 -43.63
CA ASN A 175 -8.95 1.98 -44.48
C ASN A 175 -8.14 1.23 -45.54
N LEU A 176 -7.48 0.14 -45.16
CA LEU A 176 -6.78 -0.74 -46.10
C LEU A 176 -7.75 -1.31 -47.15
N GLN A 177 -8.92 -1.80 -46.72
CA GLN A 177 -9.92 -2.34 -47.64
C GLN A 177 -10.40 -1.28 -48.64
N LEU A 178 -10.77 -0.08 -48.18
CA LEU A 178 -11.22 1.01 -49.06
C LEU A 178 -10.13 1.42 -50.06
N LYS A 179 -8.86 1.45 -49.62
CA LYS A 179 -7.71 1.74 -50.49
C LYS A 179 -7.49 0.64 -51.54
N LEU A 180 -7.68 -0.63 -51.18
CA LEU A 180 -7.62 -1.74 -52.14
C LEU A 180 -8.77 -1.66 -53.17
N GLU A 181 -9.99 -1.39 -52.72
CA GLU A 181 -11.15 -1.22 -53.62
C GLU A 181 -10.95 -0.07 -54.61
N LEU A 182 -10.42 1.08 -54.17
CA LEU A 182 -10.06 2.18 -55.05
C LEU A 182 -8.96 1.78 -56.04
N THR A 183 -7.97 1.02 -55.60
CA THR A 183 -6.89 0.53 -56.49
C THR A 183 -7.45 -0.37 -57.60
N GLU A 184 -8.38 -1.26 -57.28
CA GLU A 184 -9.05 -2.08 -58.28
C GLU A 184 -9.92 -1.26 -59.24
N LYS A 185 -10.65 -0.25 -58.73
CA LYS A 185 -11.39 0.71 -59.56
C LYS A 185 -10.48 1.48 -60.52
N VAL A 186 -9.29 1.89 -60.07
CA VAL A 186 -8.28 2.56 -60.91
C VAL A 186 -7.76 1.61 -61.98
N LYS A 187 -7.45 0.35 -61.65
CA LYS A 187 -7.01 -0.65 -62.64
C LYS A 187 -8.06 -0.87 -63.74
N ALA A 188 -9.34 -0.94 -63.38
CA ALA A 188 -10.44 -1.11 -64.33
C ALA A 188 -10.60 0.08 -65.30
N LEU A 189 -10.00 1.24 -65.03
CA LEU A 189 -10.00 2.37 -65.98
C LEU A 189 -9.15 2.09 -67.22
N MET A 190 -8.20 1.14 -67.15
CA MET A 190 -7.39 0.74 -68.31
C MET A 190 -8.24 0.16 -69.45
N ASP A 191 -9.43 -0.36 -69.14
CA ASP A 191 -10.34 -0.97 -70.11
C ASP A 191 -11.32 0.04 -70.72
N LYS A 192 -11.26 1.33 -70.35
CA LYS A 192 -12.15 2.38 -70.87
C LYS A 192 -11.51 3.09 -72.08
N GLU A 193 -12.33 3.44 -73.07
CA GLU A 193 -11.88 4.15 -74.29
C GLU A 193 -11.96 5.68 -74.18
N SER A 194 -12.85 6.20 -73.31
CA SER A 194 -13.10 7.64 -73.17
C SER A 194 -12.06 8.32 -72.27
N LEU A 195 -11.12 9.06 -72.88
CA LEU A 195 -10.08 9.80 -72.14
C LEU A 195 -10.66 10.83 -71.16
N LYS A 196 -11.76 11.49 -71.53
CA LYS A 196 -12.43 12.47 -70.66
C LYS A 196 -13.02 11.79 -69.42
N GLU A 197 -13.67 10.65 -69.60
CA GLU A 197 -14.26 9.87 -68.51
C GLU A 197 -13.18 9.32 -67.57
N ILE A 198 -12.05 8.85 -68.10
CA ILE A 198 -10.90 8.39 -67.30
C ILE A 198 -10.34 9.53 -66.45
N HIS A 199 -10.11 10.70 -67.03
CA HIS A 199 -9.59 11.86 -66.30
C HIS A 199 -10.51 12.26 -65.14
N ASP A 200 -11.81 12.34 -65.39
CA ASP A 200 -12.81 12.73 -64.39
C ASP A 200 -12.90 11.70 -63.25
N LEU A 201 -12.88 10.39 -63.58
CA LEU A 201 -12.91 9.30 -62.60
C LEU A 201 -11.63 9.22 -61.76
N ILE A 202 -10.44 9.38 -62.36
CA ILE A 202 -9.18 9.45 -61.62
C ILE A 202 -9.21 10.60 -60.62
N GLY A 203 -9.66 11.79 -61.05
CA GLY A 203 -9.78 12.95 -60.17
C GLY A 203 -10.72 12.70 -58.99
N SER A 204 -11.80 11.94 -59.19
CA SER A 204 -12.69 11.50 -58.10
C SER A 204 -12.01 10.51 -57.17
N TYR A 205 -11.35 9.48 -57.71
CA TYR A 205 -10.71 8.44 -56.89
C TYR A 205 -9.54 8.96 -56.05
N VAL A 206 -8.79 9.96 -56.53
CA VAL A 206 -7.76 10.64 -55.73
C VAL A 206 -8.37 11.37 -54.54
N LYS A 207 -9.49 12.08 -54.75
CA LYS A 207 -10.21 12.71 -53.63
C LYS A 207 -10.74 11.69 -52.64
N ASP A 208 -11.28 10.57 -53.12
CA ASP A 208 -11.74 9.49 -52.24
C ASP A 208 -10.58 8.88 -51.45
N TRP A 209 -9.41 8.73 -52.05
CA TRP A 209 -8.19 8.23 -51.38
C TRP A 209 -7.72 9.16 -50.25
N ASP A 210 -7.72 10.47 -50.50
CA ASP A 210 -7.29 11.47 -49.53
C ASP A 210 -8.25 11.58 -48.32
N ASN A 211 -9.49 11.13 -48.47
CA ASN A 211 -10.51 11.12 -47.43
C ASN A 211 -10.55 9.81 -46.60
N ILE A 212 -9.66 8.84 -46.85
CA ILE A 212 -9.52 7.57 -46.11
C ILE A 212 -8.32 7.57 -45.17
#